data_AF-K1XCL9-F1
#
_entry.id   AF-K1XCL9-F1
#
_cell.length_a   1.000
_cell.length_b   1.000
_cell.length_c   1.000
_cell.angle_alpha   90.00
_cell.angle_beta   90.00
_cell.angle_gamma   90.00
#
_symmetry.space_group_name_H-M   'P 1'
#
loop_
_entity.id
_entity.type
_entity.pdbx_description
1 polymer ?
#
loop_
_entity_poly.entity_id
_entity_poly.type
_entity_poly.pdbx_seq_one_letter_code
_entity_poly.pdbx_strand_id
1 'polypeptide(L)'
;MTQKIIKKNLKELGFEPNLLNYEKSYRAANWKQVEKEIEWFDKDHLNAAYNAVDKHLKTWRKNKVAMYYEDDFGVREQYSFMQIAEESNKIANVLKNHGIKKEERVFIFLPRVPLLYISFLGILKTGAIAGTLFQAFGEAGLYDRLSNSDARFLITTVEMSERLTNIRRKLPKLEKIFLIDTSGKFVCKGFVDLKKEMSKASTNFTCAKTKAEDYAFMLYTSGTTGKPKGVMHAHAACVQEHATAKWALDLKDSD
;
A
#
# COMPACT_ATOMS: atom_id res chain seq x y z
N MET A 1 -35.13 -23.91 -2.06
CA MET A 1 -34.38 -24.35 -0.85
C MET A 1 -34.44 -23.24 0.17
N THR A 2 -35.15 -23.43 1.28
CA THR A 2 -35.15 -22.49 2.41
C THR A 2 -33.81 -22.60 3.13
N GLN A 3 -32.93 -21.61 2.95
CA GLN A 3 -31.67 -21.55 3.69
C GLN A 3 -31.98 -21.41 5.18
N LYS A 4 -31.48 -22.35 6.00
CA LYS A 4 -31.57 -22.28 7.45
C LYS A 4 -30.61 -21.19 7.93
N ILE A 5 -31.13 -19.99 8.18
CA ILE A 5 -30.36 -18.88 8.72
C ILE A 5 -29.94 -19.23 10.16
N ILE A 6 -28.63 -19.25 10.42
CA ILE A 6 -28.09 -19.38 11.78
C ILE A 6 -28.40 -18.09 12.54
N LYS A 7 -29.28 -18.15 13.53
CA LYS A 7 -29.56 -17.02 14.42
C LYS A 7 -28.60 -17.07 15.61
N LYS A 8 -27.69 -16.10 15.69
CA LYS A 8 -26.82 -15.90 16.86
C LYS A 8 -27.54 -15.00 17.88
N ASN A 9 -27.44 -15.33 19.17
CA ASN A 9 -27.92 -14.47 20.23
C ASN A 9 -26.87 -13.39 20.53
N LEU A 10 -27.20 -12.12 20.30
CA LEU A 10 -26.26 -11.01 20.53
C LEU A 10 -25.76 -10.94 21.98
N LYS A 11 -26.57 -11.38 22.95
CA LYS A 11 -26.19 -11.41 24.37
C LYS A 11 -25.09 -12.43 24.68
N GLU A 12 -24.89 -13.42 23.81
CA GLU A 12 -23.91 -14.50 24.00
C GLU A 12 -22.57 -14.23 23.29
N LEU A 13 -22.47 -13.16 22.49
CA LEU A 13 -21.27 -12.87 21.70
C LEU A 13 -20.10 -12.32 22.53
N GLY A 14 -20.35 -11.78 23.72
CA GLY A 14 -19.31 -11.19 24.59
C GLY A 14 -18.70 -9.86 24.06
N PHE A 15 -19.10 -9.42 22.86
CA PHE A 15 -18.75 -8.14 22.26
C PHE A 15 -19.91 -7.63 21.38
N GLU A 16 -19.88 -6.34 21.04
CA GLU A 16 -20.88 -5.72 20.17
C GLU A 16 -20.38 -5.66 18.71
N PRO A 17 -21.02 -6.36 17.75
CA PRO A 17 -20.62 -6.31 16.36
C PRO A 17 -20.98 -4.97 15.70
N ASN A 18 -20.19 -4.53 14.73
CA ASN A 18 -20.41 -3.29 13.96
C ASN A 18 -21.69 -3.41 13.11
N LEU A 19 -22.09 -4.64 12.77
CA LEU A 19 -23.30 -4.95 12.00
C LEU A 19 -24.33 -5.68 12.86
N LEU A 20 -25.13 -4.92 13.62
CA LEU A 20 -26.15 -5.46 14.54
C LEU A 20 -27.35 -6.09 13.84
N ASN A 21 -27.79 -5.53 12.71
CA ASN A 21 -28.96 -6.00 11.98
C ASN A 21 -28.72 -5.91 10.48
N TYR A 22 -28.42 -7.06 9.87
CA TYR A 22 -28.12 -7.16 8.44
C TYR A 22 -29.23 -6.58 7.56
N GLU A 23 -30.49 -6.99 7.77
CA GLU A 23 -31.64 -6.57 6.93
C GLU A 23 -31.87 -5.05 6.99
N LYS A 24 -31.80 -4.47 8.19
CA LYS A 24 -31.96 -3.02 8.38
C LYS A 24 -30.80 -2.27 7.72
N SER A 25 -29.56 -2.72 7.95
CA SER A 25 -28.37 -2.09 7.37
C SER A 25 -28.35 -2.21 5.86
N TYR A 26 -28.73 -3.36 5.30
CA TYR A 26 -28.85 -3.58 3.85
C TYR A 26 -29.84 -2.61 3.21
N ARG A 27 -31.04 -2.43 3.80
CA ARG A 27 -32.06 -1.49 3.29
C ARG A 27 -31.67 -0.02 3.44
N ALA A 28 -30.86 0.31 4.43
CA ALA A 28 -30.42 1.68 4.71
C ALA A 28 -29.05 2.02 4.08
N ALA A 29 -28.36 1.05 3.50
CA ALA A 29 -26.99 1.19 3.02
C ALA A 29 -26.88 2.30 1.96
N ASN A 30 -25.91 3.19 2.17
CA ASN A 30 -25.65 4.30 1.26
C ASN A 30 -24.16 4.64 1.29
N TRP A 31 -23.51 4.63 0.14
CA TRP A 31 -22.09 4.96 0.01
C TRP A 31 -21.74 6.35 0.54
N LYS A 32 -22.65 7.33 0.41
CA LYS A 32 -22.47 8.67 0.99
C LYS A 32 -22.36 8.69 2.51
N GLN A 33 -22.84 7.66 3.21
CA GLN A 33 -22.66 7.55 4.65
C GLN A 33 -21.26 7.02 4.98
N VAL A 34 -20.78 6.03 4.23
CA VAL A 34 -19.41 5.48 4.39
C VAL A 34 -18.36 6.54 4.03
N GLU A 35 -18.60 7.32 2.97
CA GLU A 35 -17.70 8.40 2.56
C GLU A 35 -17.47 9.45 3.65
N LYS A 36 -18.41 9.64 4.58
CA LYS A 36 -18.23 10.55 5.74
C LYS A 36 -17.22 10.03 6.76
N GLU A 37 -16.88 8.75 6.72
CA GLU A 37 -15.83 8.13 7.56
C GLU A 37 -14.43 8.22 6.93
N ILE A 38 -14.36 8.72 5.69
CA ILE A 38 -13.14 8.97 4.92
C ILE A 38 -12.84 10.48 4.94
N GLU A 39 -11.59 10.83 5.21
CA GLU A 39 -11.15 12.23 5.18
C GLU A 39 -10.89 12.67 3.74
N TRP A 40 -11.50 13.79 3.36
CA TRP A 40 -11.22 14.51 2.13
C TRP A 40 -10.53 15.83 2.46
N PHE A 41 -9.54 16.23 1.66
CA PHE A 41 -8.82 17.50 1.84
C PHE A 41 -9.66 18.71 1.43
N ASP A 42 -10.56 18.49 0.47
CA ASP A 42 -11.57 19.43 -0.01
C ASP A 42 -12.67 18.62 -0.73
N LYS A 43 -13.59 19.27 -1.43
CA LYS A 43 -14.74 18.61 -2.06
C LYS A 43 -14.40 17.52 -3.09
N ASP A 44 -13.21 17.57 -3.69
CA ASP A 44 -12.85 16.71 -4.83
C ASP A 44 -11.59 15.87 -4.59
N HIS A 45 -10.87 16.12 -3.49
CA HIS A 45 -9.55 15.51 -3.28
C HIS A 45 -9.44 14.72 -1.98
N LEU A 46 -8.86 13.53 -2.10
CA LEU A 46 -8.45 12.66 -1.00
C LEU A 46 -7.04 12.12 -1.24
N ASN A 47 -6.55 11.30 -0.32
CA ASN A 47 -5.43 10.39 -0.55
C ASN A 47 -5.62 9.13 0.32
N ALA A 48 -5.43 7.96 -0.28
CA ALA A 48 -5.64 6.68 0.40
C ALA A 48 -4.62 6.45 1.54
N ALA A 49 -3.34 6.81 1.34
CA ALA A 49 -2.33 6.69 2.40
C ALA A 49 -2.57 7.67 3.56
N TYR A 50 -3.09 8.87 3.25
CA TYR A 50 -3.52 9.81 4.30
C TYR A 50 -4.61 9.20 5.18
N ASN A 51 -5.60 8.55 4.54
CA ASN A 51 -6.69 7.91 5.24
C ASN A 51 -6.26 6.67 6.03
N ALA A 52 -5.27 5.92 5.53
CA ALA A 52 -4.77 4.74 6.22
C ALA A 52 -3.90 5.08 7.43
N VAL A 53 -3.17 6.22 7.40
CA VAL A 53 -2.16 6.53 8.43
C VAL A 53 -2.24 7.97 8.94
N ASP A 54 -2.01 8.96 8.08
CA ASP A 54 -1.73 10.34 8.53
C ASP A 54 -2.91 10.99 9.26
N LYS A 55 -4.16 10.66 8.92
CA LYS A 55 -5.33 11.16 9.65
C LYS A 55 -5.31 10.79 11.13
N HIS A 56 -4.73 9.62 11.46
CA HIS A 56 -4.68 9.09 12.81
C HIS A 56 -3.69 9.84 13.71
N LEU A 57 -2.72 10.58 13.13
CA LEU A 57 -1.77 11.39 13.88
C LEU A 57 -2.42 12.53 14.67
N LYS A 58 -3.63 12.94 14.26
CA LYS A 58 -4.45 13.97 14.93
C LYS A 58 -5.39 13.39 15.99
N THR A 59 -5.29 12.09 16.27
CA THR A 59 -6.19 11.36 17.17
C THR A 59 -5.39 10.67 18.27
N TRP A 60 -6.09 10.07 19.24
CA TRP A 60 -5.48 9.23 20.26
C TRP A 60 -4.67 8.05 19.68
N ARG A 61 -4.97 7.63 18.44
CA ARG A 61 -4.27 6.54 17.75
C ARG A 61 -2.84 6.89 17.33
N LYS A 62 -2.39 8.15 17.42
CA LYS A 62 -1.04 8.58 16.99
C LYS A 62 0.07 7.62 17.44
N ASN A 63 0.04 7.22 18.71
CA ASN A 63 1.04 6.33 19.32
C ASN A 63 0.55 4.87 19.45
N LYS A 64 -0.67 4.54 18.99
CA LYS A 64 -1.16 3.15 18.96
C LYS A 64 -0.34 2.37 17.93
N VAL A 65 0.00 1.12 18.25
CA VAL A 65 0.61 0.19 17.29
C VAL A 65 -0.33 0.00 16.11
N ALA A 66 0.19 0.19 14.91
CA ALA A 66 -0.49 0.05 13.63
C ALA A 66 -0.01 -1.18 12.84
N MET A 67 1.20 -1.67 13.12
CA MET A 67 1.75 -2.87 12.52
C MET A 67 2.60 -3.65 13.52
N TYR A 68 2.26 -4.93 13.65
CA TYR A 68 3.11 -5.94 14.27
C TYR A 68 3.84 -6.68 13.15
N TYR A 69 5.15 -6.87 13.33
CA TYR A 69 5.99 -7.63 12.41
C TYR A 69 6.71 -8.72 13.18
N GLU A 70 6.81 -9.89 12.57
CA GLU A 70 7.58 -11.03 13.04
C GLU A 70 8.26 -11.66 11.83
N ASP A 71 9.57 -11.87 11.89
CA ASP A 71 10.32 -12.55 10.84
C ASP A 71 10.42 -14.07 11.07
N ASP A 72 11.01 -14.78 10.12
CA ASP A 72 11.14 -16.25 10.17
C ASP A 72 12.05 -16.73 11.32
N PHE A 73 12.81 -15.83 11.95
CA PHE A 73 13.68 -16.10 13.10
C PHE A 73 13.05 -15.67 14.44
N GLY A 74 11.80 -15.20 14.43
CA GLY A 74 11.08 -14.74 15.61
C GLY A 74 11.48 -13.34 16.09
N VAL A 75 12.20 -12.57 15.28
CA VAL A 75 12.47 -11.16 15.57
C VAL A 75 11.17 -10.39 15.41
N ARG A 76 10.78 -9.68 16.47
CA ARG A 76 9.52 -8.92 16.52
C ARG A 76 9.77 -7.43 16.52
N GLU A 77 9.01 -6.73 15.69
CA GLU A 77 8.99 -5.27 15.65
C GLU A 77 7.56 -4.75 15.74
N GLN A 78 7.43 -3.52 16.22
CA GLN A 78 6.15 -2.82 16.34
C GLN A 78 6.30 -1.41 15.81
N TYR A 79 5.33 -1.00 15.01
CA TYR A 79 5.30 0.34 14.43
C TYR A 79 3.99 1.00 14.81
N SER A 80 4.08 2.14 15.49
CA SER A 80 2.96 3.03 15.72
C SER A 80 2.49 3.74 14.44
N PHE A 81 1.28 4.29 14.44
CA PHE A 81 0.81 5.16 13.35
C PHE A 81 1.80 6.29 13.04
N MET A 82 2.38 6.91 14.08
CA MET A 82 3.41 7.94 13.94
C MET A 82 4.64 7.42 13.19
N GLN A 83 5.19 6.27 13.59
CA GLN A 83 6.38 5.70 12.94
C GLN A 83 6.10 5.31 11.48
N ILE A 84 4.95 4.71 11.19
CA ILE A 84 4.57 4.40 9.80
C ILE A 84 4.44 5.69 8.98
N ALA A 85 3.85 6.75 9.55
CA ALA A 85 3.71 8.04 8.85
C ALA A 85 5.06 8.66 8.53
N GLU A 86 5.98 8.71 9.50
CA GLU A 86 7.31 9.28 9.35
C GLU A 86 8.14 8.51 8.32
N GLU A 87 8.15 7.18 8.39
CA GLU A 87 8.91 6.35 7.44
C GLU A 87 8.32 6.39 6.03
N SER A 88 6.99 6.39 5.88
CA SER A 88 6.36 6.53 4.56
C SER A 88 6.54 7.94 3.98
N ASN A 89 6.63 8.99 4.83
CA ASN A 89 7.00 10.34 4.41
C ASN A 89 8.43 10.41 3.89
N LYS A 90 9.38 9.71 4.54
CA LYS A 90 10.76 9.60 4.04
C LYS A 90 10.79 8.94 2.66
N ILE A 91 10.07 7.83 2.46
CA ILE A 91 9.94 7.19 1.13
C ILE A 91 9.40 8.19 0.10
N ALA A 92 8.30 8.89 0.42
CA ALA A 92 7.68 9.85 -0.49
C ALA A 92 8.66 10.98 -0.89
N ASN A 93 9.41 11.52 0.08
CA ASN A 93 10.45 12.52 -0.16
C ASN A 93 11.59 11.98 -1.05
N VAL A 94 12.08 10.77 -0.79
CA VAL A 94 13.12 10.14 -1.63
C VAL A 94 12.64 9.99 -3.07
N LEU A 95 11.42 9.46 -3.27
CA LEU A 95 10.87 9.30 -4.61
C LEU A 95 10.69 10.66 -5.33
N LYS A 96 10.24 11.70 -4.62
CA LYS A 96 10.13 13.07 -5.17
C LYS A 96 11.49 13.66 -5.53
N ASN A 97 12.50 13.50 -4.68
CA ASN A 97 13.88 13.93 -4.98
C ASN A 97 14.47 13.21 -6.20
N HIS A 98 14.01 11.99 -6.47
CA HIS A 98 14.35 11.22 -7.66
C HIS A 98 13.46 11.53 -8.87
N GLY A 99 12.51 12.45 -8.73
CA GLY A 99 11.72 13.03 -9.80
C GLY A 99 10.40 12.33 -10.07
N ILE A 100 9.86 11.50 -9.16
CA ILE A 100 8.55 10.84 -9.38
C ILE A 100 7.43 11.87 -9.56
N LYS A 101 6.62 11.66 -10.59
CA LYS A 101 5.42 12.46 -10.87
C LYS A 101 4.16 11.68 -10.53
N LYS A 102 3.05 12.40 -10.45
CA LYS A 102 1.72 11.80 -10.30
C LYS A 102 1.48 10.82 -11.45
N GLU A 103 0.78 9.72 -11.18
CA GLU A 103 0.42 8.66 -12.15
C GLU A 103 1.60 7.84 -12.72
N GLU A 104 2.85 8.15 -12.37
CA GLU A 104 3.98 7.29 -12.69
C GLU A 104 3.98 6.05 -11.79
N ARG A 105 4.50 4.93 -12.30
CA ARG A 105 4.44 3.63 -11.61
C ARG A 105 5.72 3.35 -10.85
N VAL A 106 5.58 3.00 -9.59
CA VAL A 106 6.66 2.50 -8.74
C VAL A 106 6.31 1.10 -8.29
N PHE A 107 7.13 0.12 -8.68
CA PHE A 107 6.92 -1.26 -8.30
C PHE A 107 7.67 -1.62 -7.02
N ILE A 108 7.09 -2.54 -6.23
CA ILE A 108 7.70 -3.11 -5.04
C ILE A 108 7.88 -4.60 -5.27
N PHE A 109 9.12 -5.06 -5.20
CA PHE A 109 9.51 -6.45 -5.28
C PHE A 109 10.30 -6.80 -4.03
N LEU A 110 9.57 -6.97 -2.93
CA LEU A 110 10.13 -7.23 -1.61
C LEU A 110 9.49 -8.48 -1.00
N PRO A 111 10.17 -9.13 -0.05
CA PRO A 111 9.52 -10.09 0.82
C PRO A 111 8.57 -9.38 1.80
N ARG A 112 7.93 -10.13 2.69
CA ARG A 112 7.00 -9.60 3.70
C ARG A 112 7.72 -8.87 4.85
N VAL A 113 8.46 -7.81 4.54
CA VAL A 113 9.16 -6.94 5.50
C VAL A 113 8.38 -5.65 5.75
N PRO A 114 8.59 -4.92 6.87
CA PRO A 114 7.92 -3.65 7.15
C PRO A 114 7.98 -2.64 6.00
N LEU A 115 9.14 -2.56 5.34
CA LEU A 115 9.35 -1.66 4.20
C LEU A 115 8.47 -1.96 2.99
N LEU A 116 7.90 -3.16 2.84
CA LEU A 116 6.90 -3.45 1.81
C LEU A 116 5.67 -2.53 1.97
N TYR A 117 5.10 -2.49 3.16
CA TYR A 117 3.89 -1.72 3.45
C TYR A 117 4.19 -0.22 3.56
N ILE A 118 5.31 0.15 4.19
CA ILE A 118 5.75 1.54 4.30
C ILE A 118 6.03 2.13 2.92
N SER A 119 6.67 1.37 2.01
CA SER A 119 6.92 1.81 0.64
C SER A 119 5.64 2.00 -0.15
N PHE A 120 4.69 1.07 -0.01
CA PHE A 120 3.36 1.19 -0.63
C PHE A 120 2.69 2.50 -0.24
N LEU A 121 2.59 2.78 1.06
CA LEU A 121 2.02 4.03 1.58
C LEU A 121 2.80 5.25 1.07
N GLY A 122 4.13 5.21 1.10
CA GLY A 122 4.97 6.31 0.62
C GLY A 122 4.75 6.63 -0.87
N ILE A 123 4.57 5.62 -1.72
CA ILE A 123 4.25 5.81 -3.14
C ILE A 123 2.89 6.51 -3.29
N LEU A 124 1.86 6.01 -2.60
CA LEU A 124 0.51 6.57 -2.62
C LEU A 124 0.49 8.04 -2.18
N LYS A 125 1.29 8.40 -1.16
CA LYS A 125 1.43 9.79 -0.70
C LYS A 125 1.88 10.74 -1.82
N THR A 126 2.71 10.28 -2.75
CA THR A 126 3.21 11.10 -3.87
C THR A 126 2.21 11.32 -5.00
N GLY A 127 1.09 10.59 -4.99
CA GLY A 127 0.14 10.47 -6.12
C GLY A 127 0.64 9.58 -7.25
N ALA A 128 1.74 8.85 -7.05
CA ALA A 128 2.22 7.81 -7.95
C ALA A 128 1.45 6.50 -7.69
N ILE A 129 1.55 5.58 -8.65
CA ILE A 129 0.82 4.32 -8.64
C ILE A 129 1.73 3.22 -8.10
N ALA A 130 1.36 2.62 -6.97
CA ALA A 130 2.10 1.49 -6.44
C ALA A 130 1.77 0.20 -7.21
N GLY A 131 2.79 -0.49 -7.73
CA GLY A 131 2.66 -1.85 -8.24
C GLY A 131 3.31 -2.83 -7.27
N THR A 132 2.72 -4.00 -7.04
CA THR A 132 3.36 -5.06 -6.23
C THR A 132 3.73 -6.26 -7.09
N LEU A 133 4.88 -6.85 -6.82
CA LEU A 133 5.38 -8.07 -7.47
C LEU A 133 5.53 -9.15 -6.42
N PHE A 134 5.01 -10.33 -6.73
CA PHE A 134 5.15 -11.47 -5.84
C PHE A 134 6.61 -11.90 -5.75
N GLN A 135 7.11 -12.08 -4.52
CA GLN A 135 8.53 -12.35 -4.25
C GLN A 135 9.09 -13.59 -4.97
N ALA A 136 8.25 -14.55 -5.36
CA ALA A 136 8.68 -15.76 -6.05
C ALA A 136 8.74 -15.62 -7.58
N PHE A 137 8.42 -14.45 -8.15
CA PHE A 137 8.57 -14.28 -9.59
C PHE A 137 10.04 -14.42 -10.01
N GLY A 138 10.26 -15.25 -11.02
CA GLY A 138 11.50 -15.31 -11.80
C GLY A 138 11.52 -14.24 -12.89
N GLU A 139 12.60 -14.22 -13.68
CA GLU A 139 12.87 -13.15 -14.66
C GLU A 139 11.71 -12.92 -15.63
N ALA A 140 11.12 -13.98 -16.19
CA ALA A 140 10.02 -13.86 -17.15
C ALA A 140 8.80 -13.15 -16.53
N GLY A 141 8.44 -13.53 -15.30
CA GLY A 141 7.32 -12.93 -14.59
C GLY A 141 7.54 -11.45 -14.26
N LEU A 142 8.79 -11.08 -13.92
CA LEU A 142 9.19 -9.69 -13.71
C LEU A 142 9.16 -8.90 -15.01
N TYR A 143 9.74 -9.44 -16.08
CA TYR A 143 9.80 -8.80 -17.39
C TYR A 143 8.40 -8.51 -17.93
N ASP A 144 7.50 -9.49 -17.93
CA ASP A 144 6.14 -9.33 -18.46
C ASP A 144 5.38 -8.17 -17.80
N ARG A 145 5.59 -7.97 -16.50
CA ARG A 145 4.89 -6.95 -15.71
C ARG A 145 5.55 -5.60 -15.82
N LEU A 146 6.88 -5.54 -15.68
CA LEU A 146 7.63 -4.29 -15.74
C LEU A 146 7.66 -3.69 -17.15
N SER A 147 7.70 -4.53 -18.20
CA SER A 147 7.64 -4.07 -19.59
C SER A 147 6.24 -3.61 -20.01
N ASN A 148 5.20 -4.11 -19.35
CA ASN A 148 3.81 -3.76 -19.64
C ASN A 148 3.29 -2.55 -18.83
N SER A 149 3.89 -2.25 -17.68
CA SER A 149 3.38 -1.24 -16.74
C SER A 149 3.93 0.16 -16.92
N ASP A 150 4.90 0.35 -17.82
CA ASP A 150 5.75 1.55 -17.85
C ASP A 150 6.32 1.90 -16.47
N ALA A 151 6.70 0.87 -15.69
CA ALA A 151 7.33 1.04 -14.38
C ALA A 151 8.57 1.93 -14.52
N ARG A 152 8.56 3.04 -13.78
CA ARG A 152 9.68 3.98 -13.77
C ARG A 152 10.69 3.59 -12.73
N PHE A 153 10.22 3.21 -11.54
CA PHE A 153 11.05 2.83 -10.40
C PHE A 153 10.67 1.45 -9.86
N LEU A 154 11.64 0.79 -9.22
CA LEU A 154 11.46 -0.47 -8.50
C LEU A 154 12.10 -0.35 -7.11
N ILE A 155 11.43 -0.84 -6.07
CA ILE A 155 11.97 -1.00 -4.72
C ILE A 155 12.16 -2.50 -4.46
N THR A 156 13.36 -2.94 -4.10
CA THR A 156 13.72 -4.36 -3.94
C THR A 156 14.90 -4.56 -2.97
N THR A 157 15.25 -5.80 -2.66
CA THR A 157 16.54 -6.15 -2.03
C THR A 157 17.64 -6.35 -3.07
N VAL A 158 18.91 -6.35 -2.64
CA VAL A 158 20.07 -6.70 -3.46
C VAL A 158 19.89 -8.10 -4.05
N GLU A 159 19.60 -9.09 -3.22
CA GLU A 159 19.40 -10.49 -3.63
C GLU A 159 18.31 -10.61 -4.70
N MET A 160 17.13 -10.02 -4.46
CA MET A 160 16.02 -10.11 -5.41
C MET A 160 16.31 -9.33 -6.71
N SER A 161 17.14 -8.28 -6.65
CA SER A 161 17.53 -7.52 -7.83
C SER A 161 18.36 -8.33 -8.84
N GLU A 162 19.00 -9.42 -8.41
CA GLU A 162 19.77 -10.31 -9.29
C GLU A 162 18.91 -10.89 -10.42
N ARG A 163 17.62 -11.12 -10.15
CA ARG A 163 16.62 -11.61 -11.14
C ARG A 163 16.27 -10.59 -12.22
N LEU A 164 16.82 -9.38 -12.15
CA LEU A 164 16.67 -8.35 -13.18
C LEU A 164 17.90 -8.28 -14.09
N THR A 165 19.01 -8.94 -13.76
CA THR A 165 20.30 -8.79 -14.43
C THR A 165 20.19 -8.97 -15.95
N ASN A 166 19.50 -10.03 -16.39
CA ASN A 166 19.37 -10.36 -17.82
C ASN A 166 18.26 -9.60 -18.55
N ILE A 167 17.34 -8.96 -17.82
CA ILE A 167 16.17 -8.29 -18.40
C ILE A 167 16.22 -6.77 -18.28
N ARG A 168 17.08 -6.21 -17.42
CA ARG A 168 17.13 -4.78 -17.15
C ARG A 168 17.34 -3.92 -18.39
N ARG A 169 18.26 -4.33 -19.29
CA ARG A 169 18.50 -3.62 -20.55
C ARG A 169 17.29 -3.61 -21.50
N LYS A 170 16.35 -4.53 -21.30
CA LYS A 170 15.10 -4.63 -22.06
C LYS A 170 13.95 -3.84 -21.42
N LEU A 171 14.21 -3.16 -20.29
CA LEU A 171 13.24 -2.34 -19.56
C LEU A 171 13.65 -0.86 -19.61
N PRO A 172 13.57 -0.18 -20.78
CA PRO A 172 14.10 1.17 -20.96
C PRO A 172 13.38 2.25 -20.13
N LYS A 173 12.16 1.95 -19.65
CA LYS A 173 11.39 2.83 -18.76
C LYS A 173 11.82 2.71 -17.30
N LEU A 174 12.46 1.61 -16.90
CA LEU A 174 12.90 1.37 -15.54
C LEU A 174 14.21 2.13 -15.26
N GLU A 175 14.08 3.36 -14.80
CA GLU A 175 15.19 4.29 -14.60
C GLU A 175 16.02 3.97 -13.35
N LYS A 176 15.36 3.69 -12.24
CA LYS A 176 16.03 3.51 -10.93
C LYS A 176 15.49 2.32 -10.15
N ILE A 177 16.42 1.60 -9.52
CA ILE A 177 16.15 0.51 -8.59
C ILE A 177 16.62 0.94 -7.19
N PHE A 178 15.69 1.07 -6.26
CA PHE A 178 15.93 1.40 -4.86
C PHE A 178 16.14 0.11 -4.07
N LEU A 179 17.31 -0.01 -3.46
CA LEU A 179 17.74 -1.18 -2.70
C LEU A 179 17.58 -0.91 -1.20
N ILE A 180 16.94 -1.82 -0.47
CA ILE A 180 16.70 -1.64 0.97
C ILE A 180 17.84 -2.15 1.88
N ASP A 181 18.80 -2.89 1.31
CA ASP A 181 19.78 -3.71 2.04
C ASP A 181 21.18 -3.73 1.36
N THR A 182 21.66 -2.59 0.87
CA THR A 182 22.97 -2.47 0.19
C THR A 182 24.18 -2.84 1.04
N SER A 183 24.03 -2.89 2.37
CA SER A 183 25.12 -2.95 3.35
C SER A 183 26.24 -1.92 3.09
N GLY A 184 25.90 -0.78 2.46
CA GLY A 184 26.85 0.27 2.07
C GLY A 184 27.75 -0.03 0.88
N LYS A 185 27.59 -1.18 0.21
CA LYS A 185 28.50 -1.66 -0.85
C LYS A 185 28.00 -1.45 -2.28
N PHE A 186 26.72 -1.12 -2.47
CA PHE A 186 26.09 -1.11 -3.79
C PHE A 186 25.71 0.31 -4.24
N VAL A 187 26.61 0.98 -4.96
CA VAL A 187 26.33 2.24 -5.66
C VAL A 187 26.85 2.14 -7.08
N CYS A 188 26.00 1.71 -8.00
CA CYS A 188 26.27 1.77 -9.43
C CYS A 188 25.11 2.45 -10.17
N LYS A 189 25.36 2.91 -11.40
CA LYS A 189 24.41 3.75 -12.15
C LYS A 189 23.03 3.08 -12.25
N GLY A 190 22.00 3.80 -11.82
CA GLY A 190 20.62 3.33 -11.83
C GLY A 190 20.22 2.47 -10.62
N PHE A 191 21.10 2.24 -9.65
CA PHE A 191 20.74 1.75 -8.32
C PHE A 191 20.85 2.87 -7.28
N VAL A 192 20.01 2.81 -6.27
CA VAL A 192 19.94 3.80 -5.19
C VAL A 192 19.89 3.05 -3.86
N ASP A 193 20.76 3.44 -2.92
CA ASP A 193 20.67 2.97 -1.54
C ASP A 193 19.52 3.69 -0.83
N LEU A 194 18.37 3.00 -0.71
CA LEU A 194 17.16 3.60 -0.16
C LEU A 194 17.34 3.99 1.31
N LYS A 195 18.01 3.16 2.10
CA LYS A 195 18.23 3.41 3.53
C LYS A 195 19.09 4.66 3.74
N LYS A 196 20.13 4.86 2.92
CA LYS A 196 20.98 6.06 2.95
C LYS A 196 20.25 7.32 2.51
N GLU A 197 19.35 7.24 1.53
CA GLU A 197 18.53 8.38 1.11
C GLU A 197 17.47 8.71 2.17
N MET A 198 16.81 7.70 2.74
CA MET A 198 15.82 7.87 3.81
C MET A 198 16.41 8.49 5.08
N SER A 199 17.66 8.19 5.43
CA SER A 199 18.30 8.79 6.62
C SER A 199 18.50 10.31 6.53
N LYS A 200 18.48 10.86 5.31
CA LYS A 200 18.57 12.29 5.03
C LYS A 200 17.22 12.92 4.70
N ALA A 201 16.21 12.10 4.43
CA ALA A 201 14.90 12.57 4.02
C ALA A 201 14.11 13.11 5.22
N SER A 202 13.30 14.14 4.96
CA SER A 202 12.38 14.68 5.96
C SER A 202 11.34 13.64 6.39
N THR A 203 11.02 13.63 7.68
CA THR A 203 9.88 12.88 8.24
C THR A 203 8.53 13.55 7.94
N ASN A 204 8.53 14.76 7.38
CA ASN A 204 7.33 15.49 6.99
C ASN A 204 7.12 15.39 5.47
N PHE A 205 5.88 15.14 5.07
CA PHE A 205 5.45 15.17 3.68
C PHE A 205 4.00 15.61 3.57
N THR A 206 3.66 16.40 2.56
CA THR A 206 2.27 16.75 2.26
C THR A 206 1.74 15.78 1.20
N CYS A 207 0.77 14.94 1.57
CA CYS A 207 0.12 14.01 0.65
C CYS A 207 -0.41 14.75 -0.59
N ALA A 208 -0.22 14.14 -1.76
CA ALA A 208 -0.76 14.66 -3.00
C ALA A 208 -2.30 14.70 -2.94
N LYS A 209 -2.87 15.81 -3.42
CA LYS A 209 -4.30 15.94 -3.66
C LYS A 209 -4.67 15.11 -4.90
N THR A 210 -5.34 13.98 -4.68
CA THR A 210 -5.80 13.08 -5.75
C THR A 210 -7.32 13.11 -5.85
N LYS A 211 -7.86 13.08 -7.06
CA LYS A 211 -9.30 12.89 -7.29
C LYS A 211 -9.72 11.47 -6.94
N ALA A 212 -11.01 11.27 -6.77
CA ALA A 212 -11.59 9.96 -6.46
C ALA A 212 -11.09 8.84 -7.39
N GLU A 213 -11.08 9.11 -8.70
CA GLU A 213 -10.76 8.16 -9.78
C GLU A 213 -9.26 8.14 -10.16
N ASP A 214 -8.42 8.95 -9.51
CA ASP A 214 -6.98 8.87 -9.75
C ASP A 214 -6.46 7.52 -9.22
N TYR A 215 -5.63 6.85 -10.01
CA TYR A 215 -5.10 5.54 -9.65
C TYR A 215 -4.13 5.62 -8.46
N ALA A 216 -4.36 4.76 -7.47
CA ALA A 216 -3.52 4.61 -6.27
C ALA A 216 -2.53 3.46 -6.42
N PHE A 217 -3.00 2.31 -6.91
CA PHE A 217 -2.18 1.13 -7.05
C PHE A 217 -2.65 0.23 -8.19
N MET A 218 -1.80 -0.70 -8.58
CA MET A 218 -2.09 -1.71 -9.58
C MET A 218 -1.66 -3.11 -9.12
N LEU A 219 -2.50 -4.10 -9.39
CA LEU A 219 -2.24 -5.50 -9.09
C LEU A 219 -2.32 -6.32 -10.37
N TYR A 220 -1.24 -7.07 -10.65
CA TYR A 220 -1.24 -7.98 -11.80
C TYR A 220 -1.93 -9.30 -11.46
N THR A 221 -2.93 -9.66 -12.25
CA THR A 221 -3.64 -10.95 -12.16
C THR A 221 -3.25 -11.88 -13.30
N SER A 222 -3.42 -13.19 -13.10
CA SER A 222 -3.32 -14.17 -14.18
C SER A 222 -4.45 -13.93 -15.17
N GLY A 223 -4.11 -13.53 -16.39
CA GLY A 223 -5.10 -13.40 -17.46
C GLY A 223 -5.51 -14.79 -17.97
N THR A 224 -6.79 -14.98 -18.25
CA THR A 224 -7.30 -16.20 -18.92
C THR A 224 -6.70 -16.40 -20.32
N THR A 225 -6.19 -15.33 -20.93
CA THR A 225 -5.63 -15.28 -22.29
C THR A 225 -4.08 -15.27 -22.30
N GLY A 226 -3.43 -15.70 -21.22
CA GLY A 226 -1.97 -15.90 -21.14
C GLY A 226 -1.17 -14.70 -20.63
N LYS A 227 -1.39 -13.48 -21.13
CA LYS A 227 -0.65 -12.29 -20.65
C LYS A 227 -1.25 -11.74 -19.34
N PRO A 228 -0.41 -11.34 -18.36
CA PRO A 228 -0.90 -10.79 -17.09
C PRO A 228 -1.59 -9.44 -17.33
N LYS A 229 -2.65 -9.15 -16.57
CA LYS A 229 -3.42 -7.90 -16.68
C LYS A 229 -3.20 -7.05 -15.44
N GLY A 230 -2.77 -5.80 -15.62
CA GLY A 230 -2.61 -4.83 -14.54
C GLY A 230 -3.97 -4.24 -14.17
N VAL A 231 -4.57 -4.72 -13.08
CA VAL A 231 -5.82 -4.19 -12.56
C VAL A 231 -5.52 -2.93 -11.77
N MET A 232 -6.12 -1.80 -12.18
CA MET A 232 -5.92 -0.50 -11.56
C MET A 232 -6.97 -0.25 -10.49
N HIS A 233 -6.56 0.27 -9.34
CA HIS A 233 -7.44 0.68 -8.25
C HIS A 233 -7.28 2.17 -7.99
N ALA A 234 -8.40 2.87 -7.89
CA ALA A 234 -8.43 4.30 -7.61
C ALA A 234 -8.23 4.60 -6.12
N HIS A 235 -7.85 5.84 -5.77
CA HIS A 235 -7.74 6.26 -4.37
C HIS A 235 -9.04 6.12 -3.59
N ALA A 236 -10.21 6.31 -4.23
CA ALA A 236 -11.51 6.13 -3.60
C ALA A 236 -11.85 4.67 -3.27
N ALA A 237 -11.07 3.68 -3.73
CA ALA A 237 -11.25 2.28 -3.34
C ALA A 237 -11.18 2.09 -1.81
N CYS A 238 -10.47 2.98 -1.10
CA CYS A 238 -10.39 2.95 0.36
C CYS A 238 -11.77 3.08 1.05
N VAL A 239 -12.79 3.65 0.39
CA VAL A 239 -14.17 3.68 0.90
C VAL A 239 -14.73 2.26 1.05
N GLN A 240 -14.51 1.42 0.04
CA GLN A 240 -14.98 0.02 0.03
C GLN A 240 -14.15 -0.85 0.96
N GLU A 241 -12.83 -0.64 0.98
CA GLU A 241 -11.91 -1.32 1.89
C GLU A 241 -12.28 -1.02 3.35
N HIS A 242 -12.57 0.24 3.69
CA HIS A 242 -13.03 0.64 5.02
C HIS A 242 -14.37 -0.02 5.39
N ALA A 243 -15.36 0.01 4.49
CA ALA A 243 -16.66 -0.60 4.74
C ALA A 243 -16.56 -2.12 4.99
N THR A 244 -15.76 -2.82 4.19
CA THR A 244 -15.57 -4.27 4.31
C THR A 244 -14.75 -4.62 5.56
N ALA A 245 -13.72 -3.86 5.89
CA ALA A 245 -12.98 -4.02 7.15
C ALA A 245 -13.91 -3.84 8.38
N LYS A 246 -14.78 -2.84 8.35
CA LYS A 246 -15.73 -2.57 9.43
C LYS A 246 -16.82 -3.63 9.54
N TRP A 247 -17.44 -4.04 8.43
CA TRP A 247 -18.66 -4.88 8.48
C TRP A 247 -18.41 -6.36 8.29
N ALA A 248 -17.43 -6.75 7.47
CA ALA A 248 -17.16 -8.16 7.19
C ALA A 248 -16.09 -8.73 8.13
N LEU A 249 -15.02 -7.96 8.38
CA LEU A 249 -13.97 -8.36 9.34
C LEU A 249 -14.30 -7.97 10.78
N ASP A 250 -15.31 -7.10 10.97
CA ASP A 250 -15.74 -6.56 12.26
C ASP A 250 -14.64 -5.86 13.06
N LEU A 251 -13.64 -5.26 12.38
CA LEU A 251 -12.50 -4.65 13.06
C LEU A 251 -12.93 -3.56 14.05
N LYS A 252 -12.31 -3.59 15.22
CA LYS A 252 -12.50 -2.66 16.33
C LYS A 252 -11.24 -1.85 16.60
N ASP A 253 -11.41 -0.78 17.37
CA ASP A 253 -10.28 0.04 17.82
C ASP A 253 -9.35 -0.66 18.80
N SER A 254 -9.76 -1.78 19.38
CA SER A 254 -8.96 -2.59 20.31
C SER A 254 -8.27 -3.79 19.66
N ASP A 255 -8.62 -4.11 18.40
CA ASP A 255 -7.90 -5.11 17.60
C ASP A 255 -6.53 -4.58 17.18
#